data_AF-A0R829-F1
#
_entry.id   AF-A0R829-F1
#
_cell.length_a   1.000
_cell.length_b   1.000
_cell.length_c   1.000
_cell.angle_alpha   90.00
_cell.angle_beta   90.00
_cell.angle_gamma   90.00
#
_symmetry.space_group_name_H-M   'P 1'
#
loop_
_entity.id
_entity.type
_entity.pdbx_description
1 polymer ?
#
loop_
_entity_poly.entity_id
_entity_poly.type
_entity_poly.pdbx_seq_one_letter_code
_entity_poly.pdbx_strand_id
1 'polypeptide(L)'
;MKGQILDVSDGEVYLCIGSAEGAKAEQEFFVYRHIKLPYAGSKQTAPSFKRESVGSVKITQVVDEHFARANILSGNIMVNDVAELAP
;
A
#
# COMPACT_ATOMS: atom_id res chain seq x y z
N MET A 1 -5.88 -5.43 -7.94
CA MET A 1 -4.74 -6.04 -7.21
C MET A 1 -4.38 -5.11 -6.07
N LYS A 2 -4.30 -5.59 -4.83
CA LYS A 2 -4.02 -4.73 -3.66
C LYS A 2 -3.20 -5.47 -2.61
N GLY A 3 -2.33 -4.75 -1.91
CA GLY A 3 -1.49 -5.29 -0.85
C GLY A 3 -0.91 -4.20 0.03
N GLN A 4 -0.36 -4.59 1.18
CA GLN A 4 0.17 -3.66 2.17
C GLN A 4 1.67 -3.41 1.99
N ILE A 5 2.13 -2.20 2.31
CA ILE A 5 3.54 -1.86 2.46
C ILE A 5 4.05 -2.40 3.79
N LEU A 6 5.05 -3.27 3.73
CA LEU A 6 5.66 -3.96 4.86
C LEU A 6 6.92 -3.26 5.37
N ASP A 7 7.69 -2.66 4.46
CA ASP A 7 8.88 -1.89 4.79
C ASP A 7 9.05 -0.69 3.85
N VAL A 8 9.69 0.37 4.35
CA VAL A 8 10.07 1.57 3.59
C VAL A 8 11.51 1.94 3.95
N SER A 9 12.41 1.80 2.99
CA SER A 9 13.85 2.01 3.20
C SER A 9 14.45 2.66 1.95
N ASP A 10 15.19 3.75 2.11
CA ASP A 10 15.96 4.41 1.04
C ASP A 10 15.19 4.73 -0.25
N GLY A 11 13.90 5.09 -0.13
CA GLY A 11 13.04 5.40 -1.28
C GLY A 11 12.48 4.16 -1.99
N GLU A 12 12.77 2.96 -1.48
CA GLU A 12 12.17 1.70 -1.89
C GLU A 12 11.14 1.22 -0.86
N VAL A 13 10.24 0.37 -1.32
CA VAL A 13 9.24 -0.29 -0.48
C VAL A 13 9.23 -1.79 -0.74
N TYR A 14 8.97 -2.54 0.33
CA TYR A 14 8.65 -3.96 0.27
C TYR A 14 7.16 -4.15 0.46
N LEU A 15 6.49 -4.86 -0.45
CA LEU A 15 5.03 -4.91 -0.49
C LEU A 15 4.48 -6.33 -0.62
N CYS A 16 3.33 -6.57 0.00
CA CYS A 16 2.59 -7.83 0.00
C CYS A 16 1.75 -7.97 -1.28
N ILE A 17 2.42 -7.95 -2.44
CA ILE A 17 1.86 -8.26 -3.75
C ILE A 17 2.96 -8.98 -4.52
N GLY A 18 2.73 -10.24 -4.89
CA GLY A 18 3.68 -11.06 -5.62
C GLY A 18 3.07 -11.66 -6.87
N SER A 19 3.70 -12.74 -7.34
CA SER A 19 3.30 -13.39 -8.59
C SER A 19 1.93 -14.07 -8.52
N ALA A 20 1.43 -14.50 -7.35
CA ALA A 20 0.07 -15.05 -7.22
C ALA A 20 -1.01 -14.02 -7.52
N GLU A 21 -0.77 -12.76 -7.18
CA GLU A 21 -1.68 -11.66 -7.47
C GLU A 21 -1.54 -11.14 -8.91
N GLY A 22 -0.51 -11.61 -9.64
CA GLY A 22 -0.19 -11.24 -11.02
C GLY A 22 0.77 -10.06 -11.15
N ALA A 23 1.58 -9.78 -10.12
CA ALA A 23 2.55 -8.68 -10.13
C ALA A 23 3.59 -8.85 -11.24
N LYS A 24 3.99 -7.72 -11.83
CA LYS A 24 5.00 -7.60 -12.87
C LYS A 24 5.85 -6.38 -12.60
N ALA A 25 7.11 -6.45 -13.00
CA ALA A 25 7.96 -5.26 -13.03
C ALA A 25 7.32 -4.16 -13.89
N GLU A 26 7.67 -2.93 -13.58
CA GLU A 26 7.19 -1.69 -14.21
C GLU A 26 5.72 -1.33 -13.94
N GLN A 27 4.97 -2.14 -13.19
CA GLN A 27 3.61 -1.79 -12.79
C GLN A 27 3.61 -0.70 -11.72
N GLU A 28 2.79 0.33 -11.94
CA GLU A 28 2.56 1.41 -10.99
C GLU A 28 1.32 1.15 -10.13
N PHE A 29 1.44 1.43 -8.83
CA PHE A 29 0.37 1.28 -7.84
C PHE A 29 0.16 2.61 -7.14
N PHE A 30 -1.10 2.96 -6.93
CA PHE A 30 -1.47 4.07 -6.06
C PHE A 30 -1.47 3.62 -4.61
N VAL A 31 -0.98 4.48 -3.72
CA VAL A 31 -0.82 4.16 -2.31
C VAL A 31 -1.77 4.98 -1.46
N TYR A 32 -2.43 4.29 -0.53
CA TYR A 32 -3.49 4.85 0.31
C TYR A 32 -3.26 4.54 1.79
N ARG A 33 -3.52 5.54 2.63
CA ARG A 33 -3.50 5.41 4.09
C ARG A 33 -4.91 5.33 4.65
N HIS A 34 -5.14 4.38 5.55
CA HIS A 34 -6.41 4.24 6.25
C HIS A 34 -6.32 4.85 7.64
N ILE A 35 -6.92 6.02 7.82
CA ILE A 35 -6.87 6.79 9.06
C ILE A 35 -8.11 6.49 9.87
N LYS A 36 -7.93 5.97 11.10
CA LYS A 36 -9.03 5.75 12.03
C LYS A 36 -9.67 7.09 12.40
N LEU A 37 -10.98 7.20 12.19
CA LEU A 37 -11.71 8.40 12.55
C LEU A 37 -11.99 8.41 14.07
N PRO A 38 -12.07 9.61 14.68
CA PRO A 38 -12.47 9.73 16.08
C PRO A 38 -13.85 9.10 16.31
N TYR A 39 -14.03 8.46 17.46
CA TYR A 39 -15.33 7.97 17.89
C TYR A 39 -16.28 9.15 18.13
N ALA A 40 -17.35 9.23 17.34
CA ALA A 40 -18.36 10.28 17.46
C ALA A 40 -19.55 9.90 18.38
N GLY A 41 -19.47 8.81 19.16
CA GLY A 41 -20.62 8.31 19.93
C GLY A 41 -20.32 7.34 21.07
N SER A 42 -21.37 6.95 21.80
CA SER A 42 -21.34 6.10 23.01
C SER A 42 -20.90 4.67 22.72
N LYS A 43 -19.77 4.25 23.32
CA LYS A 43 -19.23 2.90 23.65
C LYS A 43 -19.45 1.67 22.71
N GLN A 44 -20.19 1.74 21.59
CA GLN A 44 -20.55 0.60 20.73
C GLN A 44 -20.51 0.86 19.22
N THR A 45 -20.03 2.01 18.75
CA THR A 45 -19.93 2.25 17.29
C THR A 45 -18.78 1.42 16.69
N ALA A 46 -18.99 0.80 15.52
CA ALA A 46 -17.92 0.12 14.82
C ALA A 46 -16.79 1.11 14.45
N PRO A 47 -15.51 0.67 14.41
CA PRO A 47 -14.42 1.52 13.95
C PRO A 47 -14.69 2.02 12.53
N SER A 48 -14.54 3.33 12.31
CA SER A 48 -14.62 3.94 10.99
C SER A 48 -13.23 4.42 10.55
N PHE A 49 -12.98 4.33 9.25
CA PHE A 49 -11.72 4.72 8.63
C PHE A 49 -11.97 5.62 7.43
N LYS A 50 -11.16 6.67 7.29
CA LYS A 50 -11.04 7.45 6.06
C LYS A 50 -9.88 6.90 5.25
N ARG A 51 -10.08 6.78 3.93
CA ARG A 51 -9.02 6.50 2.96
C ARG A 51 -8.43 7.82 2.46
N GLU A 52 -7.12 7.93 2.49
CA GLU A 52 -6.37 9.08 2.00
C GLU A 52 -5.34 8.63 0.95
N SER A 53 -5.26 9.34 -0.18
CA SER A 53 -4.21 9.10 -1.17
C SER A 53 -2.90 9.70 -0.66
N VAL A 54 -1.82 8.92 -0.63
CA VAL A 54 -0.54 9.34 -0.05
C VAL A 54 0.64 9.27 -1.01
N GLY A 55 0.48 8.66 -2.20
CA GLY A 55 1.56 8.58 -3.20
C GLY A 55 1.36 7.50 -4.24
N SER A 56 2.44 7.16 -4.94
CA SER A 56 2.50 6.02 -5.86
C SER A 56 3.87 5.34 -5.83
N VAL A 57 3.88 4.06 -6.19
CA VAL A 57 5.08 3.21 -6.26
C VAL A 57 5.11 2.44 -7.56
N LYS A 58 6.29 2.03 -8.01
CA LYS A 58 6.47 1.22 -9.21
C LYS A 58 7.28 -0.03 -8.90
N ILE A 59 6.72 -1.20 -9.21
CA ILE A 59 7.40 -2.48 -8.98
C ILE A 59 8.69 -2.53 -9.79
N THR A 60 9.80 -2.77 -9.10
CA THR A 60 11.12 -2.99 -9.71
C THR A 60 11.41 -4.48 -9.86
N GLN A 61 11.00 -5.28 -8.88
CA GLN A 61 11.25 -6.72 -8.87
C GLN A 61 10.13 -7.47 -8.15
N VAL A 62 9.63 -8.54 -8.76
CA VAL A 62 8.82 -9.55 -8.06
C VAL A 62 9.76 -10.48 -7.32
N VAL A 63 9.57 -10.62 -6.01
CA VAL A 63 10.44 -11.41 -5.14
C VAL A 63 10.01 -12.87 -5.12
N ASP A 64 8.72 -13.12 -4.89
CA ASP A 64 8.14 -14.46 -4.86
C ASP A 64 6.63 -14.46 -5.16
N GLU A 65 5.92 -15.47 -4.66
CA GLU A 65 4.47 -15.61 -4.79
C GLU A 65 3.70 -14.47 -4.11
N HIS A 66 4.22 -13.91 -3.02
CA HIS A 66 3.51 -12.97 -2.14
C HIS A 66 4.12 -11.57 -2.09
N PHE A 67 5.38 -11.42 -2.51
CA PHE A 67 6.12 -10.18 -2.29
C PHE A 67 6.76 -9.60 -3.55
N ALA A 68 6.92 -8.28 -3.52
CA ALA A 68 7.67 -7.50 -4.50
C ALA A 68 8.41 -6.33 -3.84
N ARG A 69 9.42 -5.83 -4.56
CA ARG A 69 10.07 -4.54 -4.31
C ARG A 69 9.55 -3.51 -5.29
N ALA A 70 9.43 -2.27 -4.83
CA ALA A 70 9.06 -1.13 -5.66
C ALA A 70 9.78 0.14 -5.24
N ASN A 71 9.94 1.06 -6.19
CA ASN A 71 10.45 2.41 -5.90
C ASN A 71 9.29 3.36 -5.64
N ILE A 72 9.48 4.28 -4.70
CA ILE A 72 8.57 5.40 -4.49
C ILE A 72 8.69 6.35 -5.67
N LEU A 73 7.58 6.60 -6.36
CA LEU A 73 7.52 7.60 -7.43
C LEU A 73 7.12 8.96 -6.87
N SER A 74 6.22 8.98 -5.90
CA SER A 74 5.71 10.21 -5.32
C SER A 74 5.13 10.00 -3.91
N GLY A 75 5.07 11.09 -3.16
CA GLY A 75 4.36 11.15 -1.88
C GLY A 75 5.17 10.69 -0.67
N ASN A 76 4.47 10.54 0.46
CA ASN A 76 5.06 10.17 1.75
C ASN A 76 4.49 8.84 2.24
N ILE A 77 5.03 7.77 1.67
CA ILE A 77 4.59 6.40 1.92
C ILE A 77 5.24 5.88 3.19
N MET A 78 4.44 5.18 4.00
CA MET A 78 4.86 4.60 5.27
C MET A 78 4.45 3.13 5.34
N VAL A 79 5.10 2.42 6.27
CA VAL A 79 4.68 1.08 6.67
C VAL A 79 3.20 1.08 7.04
N ASN A 80 2.50 0.03 6.64
CA ASN A 80 1.06 -0.19 6.77
C ASN A 80 0.15 0.52 5.75
N ASP A 81 0.68 1.38 4.89
CA ASP A 81 -0.10 1.89 3.76
C ASP A 81 -0.47 0.76 2.79
N VAL A 82 -1.49 0.98 1.95
CA VAL A 82 -2.00 -0.02 1.01
C VAL A 82 -1.73 0.44 -0.42
N ALA A 83 -0.97 -0.36 -1.16
CA ALA A 83 -0.77 -0.22 -2.60
C ALA A 83 -1.91 -0.91 -3.36
N GLU A 84 -2.47 -0.24 -4.37
CA GLU A 84 -3.55 -0.76 -5.21
C GLU A 84 -3.27 -0.41 -6.67
N LEU A 85 -3.37 -1.42 -7.53
CA LEU A 85 -3.34 -1.23 -8.97
C LEU A 85 -4.66 -0.57 -9.38
N ALA A 86 -4.59 0.57 -10.08
CA ALA A 86 -5.79 1.23 -10.58
C ALA A 86 -6.66 0.26 -11.40
N PRO A 87 -7.99 0.38 -11.32
CA PRO A 87 -8.92 -0.45 -12.07
C PRO A 87 -8.76 -0.31 -13.58
#